data_AF-A0A8T7BUJ2-F1
#
_entry.id   AF-A0A8T7BUJ2-F1
#
_cell.length_a   1.000
_cell.length_b   1.000
_cell.length_c   1.000
_cell.angle_alpha   90.00
_cell.angle_beta   90.00
_cell.angle_gamma   90.00
#
_symmetry.space_group_name_H-M   'P 1'
#
loop_
_entity.id
_entity.type
_entity.pdbx_description
1 polymer ?
#
loop_
_entity_poly.entity_id
_entity_poly.type
_entity_poly.pdbx_seq_one_letter_code
_entity_poly.pdbx_strand_id
1 'polypeptide(L)'
;MEIPHPQSTRLILDDCRRLTGPSLVWDKTGAILDVLVEDIELDVVLDCWYQHLEKLQTDIGWHHRETTHRRFENGFNLLIEAPIDALYSATLVLETAWYFTACDLLAVKAGHIDEMQEAIRQSIREEANPG
;
A
#
# COMPACT_ATOMS: atom_id res chain seq x y z
N MET A 1 -13.50 -5.71 3.07
CA MET A 1 -12.62 -6.72 3.69
C MET A 1 -11.55 -5.97 4.45
N GLU A 2 -11.25 -6.32 5.69
CA GLU A 2 -10.09 -5.74 6.40
C GLU A 2 -8.84 -6.54 6.02
N ILE A 3 -7.76 -5.84 5.65
CA ILE A 3 -6.48 -6.50 5.37
C ILE A 3 -5.90 -7.01 6.70
N PRO A 4 -5.46 -8.28 6.80
CA PRO A 4 -4.81 -8.77 8.00
C PRO A 4 -3.53 -7.97 8.26
N HIS A 5 -3.32 -7.49 9.47
CA HIS A 5 -2.06 -6.84 9.84
C HIS A 5 -1.19 -7.88 10.55
N PRO A 6 0.02 -8.21 10.05
CA PRO A 6 0.91 -9.05 10.80
C PRO A 6 1.25 -8.34 12.11
N GLN A 7 0.88 -8.95 13.24
CA GLN A 7 1.24 -8.43 14.56
C GLN A 7 2.75 -8.53 14.72
N SER A 8 3.45 -7.45 14.37
CA SER A 8 4.90 -7.31 14.46
C SER A 8 5.22 -5.97 15.08
N THR A 9 6.18 -5.96 16.00
CA THR A 9 6.76 -4.72 16.52
C THR A 9 7.82 -4.14 15.58
N ARG A 10 8.30 -4.94 14.61
CA ARG A 10 9.38 -4.55 13.69
C ARG A 10 8.91 -3.89 12.40
N LEU A 11 7.67 -4.16 11.99
CA LEU A 11 7.06 -3.63 10.77
C LEU A 11 5.64 -3.24 11.12
N ILE A 12 5.44 -1.96 11.42
CA ILE A 12 4.18 -1.41 11.92
C ILE A 12 3.56 -0.55 10.83
N LEU A 13 2.27 -0.78 10.59
CA LEU A 13 1.42 0.14 9.85
C LEU A 13 0.82 1.14 10.85
N ASP A 14 1.17 2.42 10.74
CA ASP A 14 0.75 3.46 11.68
C ASP A 14 -0.56 4.14 11.25
N ASP A 15 -0.61 4.62 9.99
CA ASP A 15 -1.82 5.22 9.42
C ASP A 15 -1.89 5.01 7.91
N CYS A 16 -3.11 4.86 7.37
CA CYS A 16 -3.37 4.78 5.95
C CYS A 16 -4.53 5.71 5.59
N ARG A 17 -4.29 6.66 4.68
CA ARG A 17 -5.30 7.68 4.37
C ARG A 17 -5.28 8.11 2.91
N ARG A 18 -6.42 8.62 2.47
CA ARG A 18 -6.63 9.19 1.14
C ARG A 18 -6.01 10.59 1.06
N LEU A 19 -5.46 10.91 -0.10
CA LEU A 19 -5.04 12.24 -0.51
C LEU A 19 -6.03 12.76 -1.56
N THR A 20 -6.90 13.68 -1.17
CA THR A 20 -7.96 14.24 -2.03
C THR A 20 -7.53 15.47 -2.82
N GLY A 21 -6.25 15.84 -2.75
CA GLY A 21 -5.66 16.97 -3.47
C GLY A 21 -4.25 17.29 -2.93
N PRO A 22 -3.63 18.40 -3.40
CA PRO A 22 -2.31 18.81 -2.97
C PRO A 22 -2.20 18.93 -1.44
N SER A 23 -1.16 18.32 -0.90
CA SER A 23 -0.80 18.33 0.52
C SER A 23 0.65 18.79 0.66
N LEU A 24 1.11 18.98 1.90
CA LEU A 24 2.52 19.28 2.18
C LEU A 24 3.48 18.16 1.73
N VAL A 25 2.96 16.95 1.48
CA VAL A 25 3.75 15.75 1.20
C VAL A 25 3.73 15.41 -0.30
N TRP A 26 2.67 15.79 -1.02
CA TRP A 26 2.49 15.48 -2.44
C TRP A 26 1.45 16.39 -3.08
N ASP A 27 1.62 16.75 -4.35
CA ASP A 27 0.73 17.59 -5.15
C ASP A 27 -0.34 16.83 -5.94
N LYS A 28 -0.44 15.50 -5.76
CA LYS A 28 -1.37 14.62 -6.48
C LYS A 28 -2.46 14.03 -5.59
N THR A 29 -3.54 13.59 -6.22
CA THR A 29 -4.55 12.74 -5.59
C THR A 29 -4.04 11.31 -5.50
N GLY A 30 -4.38 10.60 -4.42
CA GLY A 30 -3.81 9.29 -4.17
C GLY A 30 -4.09 8.75 -2.78
N ALA A 31 -3.16 7.95 -2.29
CA ALA A 31 -3.13 7.50 -0.91
C ALA A 31 -1.72 7.61 -0.34
N ILE A 32 -1.65 7.71 0.98
CA ILE A 32 -0.42 7.70 1.76
C ILE A 32 -0.55 6.68 2.89
N LEU A 33 0.54 5.96 3.11
CA LEU A 33 0.70 4.95 4.14
C LEU A 33 1.93 5.28 4.96
N ASP A 34 1.74 5.44 6.27
CA ASP A 34 2.80 5.72 7.22
C ASP A 34 3.19 4.40 7.90
N VAL A 35 4.47 4.05 7.80
CA VAL A 35 5.00 2.78 8.34
C VAL A 35 6.22 3.03 9.21
N LEU A 36 6.34 2.24 10.27
CA LEU A 36 7.51 2.22 11.15
C LEU A 36 8.26 0.91 10.98
N VAL A 37 9.58 1.01 10.97
CA VAL A 37 10.51 -0.12 10.78
C VAL A 37 11.51 -0.14 11.94
N GLU A 38 11.62 -1.29 12.58
CA GLU A 38 12.62 -1.56 13.63
C GLU A 38 13.39 -2.84 13.32
N ASP A 39 14.68 -2.86 13.66
CA ASP A 39 15.57 -4.03 13.52
C ASP A 39 15.63 -4.65 12.11
N ILE A 40 15.33 -3.86 11.07
CA ILE A 40 15.44 -4.22 9.66
C ILE A 40 16.01 -3.01 8.89
N GLU A 41 16.96 -3.26 7.99
CA GLU A 41 17.53 -2.20 7.13
C GLU A 41 16.44 -1.55 6.26
N LEU A 42 16.32 -0.22 6.34
CA LEU A 42 15.26 0.53 5.67
C LEU A 42 15.26 0.32 4.15
N ASP A 43 16.44 0.24 3.53
CA ASP A 43 16.55 0.05 2.08
C ASP A 43 16.06 -1.35 1.66
N VAL A 44 16.27 -2.38 2.50
CA VAL A 44 15.72 -3.73 2.28
C VAL A 44 14.20 -3.72 2.34
N VAL A 45 13.62 -2.99 3.28
CA VAL A 45 12.16 -2.84 3.38
C VAL A 45 11.60 -2.14 2.15
N LEU A 46 12.24 -1.05 1.74
CA LEU A 46 11.78 -0.25 0.61
C LEU A 46 11.84 -1.02 -0.71
N ASP A 47 12.94 -1.74 -0.96
CA ASP A 47 13.10 -2.56 -2.16
C ASP A 47 12.04 -3.67 -2.21
N CYS A 48 11.80 -4.35 -1.09
CA CYS A 48 10.78 -5.39 -0.97
C CYS A 48 9.36 -4.81 -1.21
N TRP A 49 9.07 -3.63 -0.65
CA TRP A 49 7.79 -2.97 -0.85
C TRP A 49 7.54 -2.60 -2.32
N TYR A 50 8.53 -2.02 -3.00
CA TYR A 50 8.40 -1.70 -4.43
C TYR A 50 8.13 -2.94 -5.27
N GLN A 51 8.80 -4.07 -4.99
CA GLN A 51 8.58 -5.33 -5.70
C GLN A 51 7.14 -5.86 -5.50
N HIS A 52 6.65 -5.88 -4.26
CA HIS A 52 5.30 -6.34 -3.96
C HIS A 52 4.23 -5.41 -4.52
N LEU A 53 4.46 -4.09 -4.47
CA LEU A 53 3.55 -3.11 -5.05
C LEU A 53 3.46 -3.25 -6.57
N GLU A 54 4.59 -3.33 -7.27
CA GLU A 54 4.62 -3.49 -8.73
C GLU A 54 3.93 -4.78 -9.17
N LYS A 55 4.22 -5.89 -8.45
CA LYS A 55 3.55 -7.17 -8.68
C LYS A 55 2.04 -7.06 -8.46
N LEU A 56 1.62 -6.49 -7.34
CA LEU A 56 0.20 -6.34 -7.00
C LEU A 56 -0.53 -5.49 -8.05
N GLN A 57 0.02 -4.34 -8.40
CA GLN A 57 -0.53 -3.44 -9.43
C GLN A 57 -0.69 -4.15 -10.78
N THR A 58 0.31 -4.95 -11.16
CA THR A 58 0.25 -5.78 -12.38
C THR A 58 -0.88 -6.82 -12.29
N ASP A 59 -0.97 -7.54 -11.17
CA ASP A 59 -1.95 -8.62 -10.99
C ASP A 59 -3.40 -8.11 -10.98
N ILE A 60 -3.65 -6.89 -10.46
CA ILE A 60 -4.99 -6.28 -10.44
C ILE A 60 -5.31 -5.45 -11.70
N GLY A 61 -4.37 -5.31 -12.63
CA GLY A 61 -4.54 -4.49 -13.84
C GLY A 61 -4.51 -2.98 -13.59
N TRP A 62 -3.88 -2.53 -12.50
CA TRP A 62 -3.75 -1.13 -12.13
C TRP A 62 -2.44 -0.57 -12.70
N HIS A 63 -2.49 -0.05 -13.93
CA HIS A 63 -1.29 0.38 -14.65
C HIS A 63 -1.04 1.89 -14.58
N HIS A 64 0.24 2.27 -14.64
CA HIS A 64 0.73 3.64 -14.88
C HIS A 64 0.28 4.70 -13.87
N ARG A 65 0.45 4.43 -12.57
CA ARG A 65 0.24 5.47 -11.54
C ARG A 65 1.55 5.77 -10.82
N GLU A 66 1.83 7.05 -10.62
CA GLU A 66 3.07 7.44 -9.94
C GLU A 66 3.10 6.88 -8.52
N THR A 67 4.26 6.39 -8.13
CA THR A 67 4.53 5.91 -6.79
C THR A 67 5.78 6.61 -6.28
N THR A 68 5.74 7.09 -5.05
CA THR A 68 6.89 7.72 -4.41
C THR A 68 6.94 7.38 -2.93
N HIS A 69 8.04 7.70 -2.28
CA HIS A 69 8.23 7.51 -0.86
C HIS A 69 8.96 8.70 -0.25
N ARG A 70 8.80 8.88 1.06
CA ARG A 70 9.63 9.76 1.86
C ARG A 70 10.20 8.98 3.03
N ARG A 71 11.52 8.89 3.09
CA ARG A 71 12.24 8.29 4.22
C ARG A 71 12.27 9.26 5.40
N PHE A 72 12.10 8.73 6.59
CA PHE A 72 12.41 9.39 7.86
C PHE A 72 13.20 8.44 8.77
N GLU A 73 13.54 8.87 9.99
CA GLU A 73 14.50 8.19 10.86
C GLU A 73 14.17 6.71 11.11
N ASN A 74 12.89 6.39 11.30
CA ASN A 74 12.41 5.06 11.67
C ASN A 74 11.33 4.51 10.72
N GLY A 75 11.31 4.94 9.46
CA GLY A 75 10.28 4.44 8.53
C GLY A 75 10.08 5.27 7.27
N PHE A 76 8.89 5.12 6.69
CA PHE A 76 8.54 5.72 5.41
C PHE A 76 7.11 6.27 5.41
N ASN A 77 6.92 7.37 4.67
CA ASN A 77 5.64 7.66 4.05
C ASN A 77 5.67 7.02 2.66
N LEU A 78 4.73 6.15 2.36
CA LEU A 78 4.62 5.43 1.10
C LEU A 78 3.40 5.94 0.35
N LEU A 79 3.57 6.35 -0.91
CA LEU A 79 2.55 7.09 -1.64
C LEU A 79 2.29 6.49 -3.02
N ILE A 80 1.01 6.36 -3.37
CA ILE A 80 0.57 5.99 -4.73
C ILE A 80 -0.47 6.96 -5.25
N GLU A 81 -0.36 7.29 -6.53
CA GLU A 81 -1.28 8.19 -7.21
C GLU A 81 -2.54 7.42 -7.52
N ALA A 82 -3.68 8.09 -7.42
CA ALA A 82 -4.95 7.52 -7.79
C ALA A 82 -5.91 8.63 -8.22
N PRO A 83 -6.86 8.34 -9.13
CA PRO A 83 -7.90 9.26 -9.51
C PRO A 83 -8.89 9.41 -8.34
N ILE A 84 -9.69 10.48 -8.36
CA ILE A 84 -10.61 10.81 -7.27
C ILE A 84 -11.66 9.71 -7.01
N ASP A 85 -12.00 8.94 -8.03
CA ASP A 85 -12.95 7.82 -8.05
C ASP A 85 -12.29 6.47 -7.75
N ALA A 86 -11.06 6.45 -7.25
CA ALA A 86 -10.40 5.22 -6.83
C ALA A 86 -9.46 5.41 -5.60
N LEU A 87 -9.73 6.41 -4.77
CA LEU A 87 -8.91 6.74 -3.59
C LEU A 87 -9.07 5.72 -2.45
N TYR A 88 -10.25 5.15 -2.25
CA TYR A 88 -10.44 4.05 -1.28
C TYR A 88 -9.72 2.79 -1.76
N SER A 89 -9.78 2.54 -3.05
CA SER A 89 -9.05 1.43 -3.67
C SER A 89 -7.53 1.62 -3.53
N ALA A 90 -7.04 2.86 -3.60
CA ALA A 90 -5.63 3.19 -3.41
C ALA A 90 -5.13 2.89 -1.99
N THR A 91 -5.93 3.18 -0.95
CA THR A 91 -5.55 2.80 0.43
C THR A 91 -5.45 1.28 0.58
N LEU A 92 -6.37 0.53 -0.04
CA LEU A 92 -6.37 -0.92 -0.01
C LEU A 92 -5.15 -1.53 -0.72
N VAL A 93 -4.72 -0.92 -1.83
CA VAL A 93 -3.49 -1.32 -2.54
C VAL A 93 -2.25 -1.10 -1.66
N LEU A 94 -2.14 0.06 -0.98
CA LEU A 94 -1.02 0.34 -0.08
C LEU A 94 -0.95 -0.67 1.07
N GLU A 95 -2.07 -0.89 1.75
CA GLU A 95 -2.16 -1.85 2.87
C GLU A 95 -1.80 -3.27 2.42
N THR A 96 -2.31 -3.70 1.27
CA THR A 96 -2.05 -5.05 0.74
C THR A 96 -0.59 -5.23 0.31
N ALA A 97 0.01 -4.23 -0.34
CA ALA A 97 1.44 -4.27 -0.69
C ALA A 97 2.31 -4.33 0.58
N TRP A 98 1.96 -3.56 1.61
CA TRP A 98 2.65 -3.61 2.91
C TRP A 98 2.47 -4.95 3.60
N TYR A 99 1.27 -5.54 3.56
CA TYR A 99 1.01 -6.88 4.09
C TYR A 99 1.97 -7.92 3.48
N PHE A 100 2.10 -7.95 2.16
CA PHE A 100 3.01 -8.87 1.48
C PHE A 100 4.47 -8.60 1.82
N THR A 101 4.87 -7.34 1.89
CA THR A 101 6.22 -6.92 2.33
C THR A 101 6.53 -7.46 3.72
N ALA A 102 5.61 -7.27 4.67
CA ALA A 102 5.79 -7.73 6.04
C ALA A 102 5.79 -9.26 6.12
N CYS A 103 4.92 -9.95 5.38
CA CYS A 103 4.95 -11.41 5.30
C CYS A 103 6.31 -11.92 4.80
N ASP A 104 6.83 -11.35 3.71
CA ASP A 104 8.10 -11.77 3.11
C ASP A 104 9.29 -11.55 4.06
N LEU A 105 9.44 -10.34 4.59
CA LEU A 105 10.54 -9.97 5.48
C LEU A 105 10.49 -10.66 6.86
N LEU A 106 9.29 -11.04 7.32
CA LEU A 106 9.12 -11.79 8.57
C LEU A 106 9.14 -13.31 8.33
N ALA A 107 9.33 -13.77 7.09
CA ALA A 107 9.24 -15.18 6.70
C ALA A 107 7.91 -15.84 7.12
N VAL A 108 6.81 -15.08 7.07
CA VAL A 108 5.44 -15.53 7.33
C VAL A 108 4.74 -15.76 6.00
N LYS A 109 4.10 -16.92 5.84
CA LYS A 109 3.34 -17.20 4.62
C LYS A 109 2.12 -16.26 4.51
N ALA A 110 2.06 -15.48 3.44
CA ALA A 110 0.88 -14.69 3.09
C ALA A 110 -0.33 -15.61 2.83
N GLY A 111 -1.46 -15.31 3.47
CA GLY A 111 -2.74 -15.98 3.25
C GLY A 111 -3.63 -15.18 2.30
N HIS A 112 -4.64 -15.84 1.72
CA HIS A 112 -5.76 -15.18 1.01
C HIS A 112 -5.34 -14.21 -0.12
N ILE A 113 -4.22 -14.47 -0.81
CA ILE A 113 -3.69 -13.60 -1.87
C ILE A 113 -4.76 -13.30 -2.93
N ASP A 114 -5.39 -14.34 -3.48
CA ASP A 114 -6.41 -14.21 -4.53
C ASP A 114 -7.63 -13.43 -4.05
N GLU A 115 -8.04 -13.63 -2.79
CA GLU A 115 -9.18 -12.95 -2.18
C GLU A 115 -8.90 -11.45 -1.97
N MET A 116 -7.70 -11.09 -1.52
CA MET A 116 -7.30 -9.68 -1.37
C MET A 116 -7.20 -8.99 -2.73
N GLN A 117 -6.62 -9.66 -3.74
CA GLN A 117 -6.59 -9.14 -5.10
C GLN A 117 -8.01 -8.93 -5.65
N GLU A 118 -8.93 -9.87 -5.44
CA GLU A 118 -10.31 -9.73 -5.87
C GLU A 118 -11.05 -8.64 -5.09
N ALA A 119 -10.81 -8.50 -3.78
CA ALA A 119 -11.35 -7.41 -2.98
C ALA A 119 -10.91 -6.05 -3.52
N ILE A 120 -9.64 -5.91 -3.91
CA ILE A 120 -9.15 -4.71 -4.59
C ILE A 120 -9.88 -4.49 -5.91
N ARG A 121 -9.97 -5.50 -6.79
CA ARG A 121 -10.69 -5.37 -8.08
C ARG A 121 -12.17 -4.99 -7.89
N GLN A 122 -12.84 -5.52 -6.87
CA GLN A 122 -14.21 -5.14 -6.51
C GLN A 122 -14.27 -3.68 -6.07
N SER A 123 -13.42 -3.27 -5.12
CA SER A 123 -13.32 -1.88 -4.65
C SER A 123 -13.16 -0.90 -5.82
N ILE A 124 -12.27 -1.22 -6.77
CA ILE A 124 -12.02 -0.38 -7.95
C ILE A 124 -13.28 -0.23 -8.81
N ARG A 125 -14.03 -1.33 -9.03
CA ARG A 125 -15.25 -1.33 -9.84
C ARG A 125 -16.40 -0.57 -9.17
N GLU A 126 -16.55 -0.75 -7.85
CA GLU A 126 -17.58 -0.10 -7.04
C GLU A 126 -17.33 1.42 -6.96
N GLU A 127 -16.07 1.82 -6.76
CA GLU A 127 -15.71 3.22 -6.60
C GLU A 127 -15.80 4.00 -7.92
N ALA A 128 -15.45 3.37 -9.04
CA ALA A 128 -15.58 3.96 -10.38
C ALA A 128 -17.04 4.06 -10.86
N ASN A 129 -17.96 3.23 -10.33
CA ASN A 129 -19.38 3.23 -10.67
C ASN A 129 -20.25 3.35 -9.41
N PRO A 130 -20.33 4.55 -8.80
CA PRO A 130 -21.23 4.80 -7.69
C PRO A 130 -22.67 4.88 -8.23
N GLY A 131 -23.32 3.72 -8.39
CA GLY A 131 -24.69 3.56 -8.88
C GLY A 131 -25.64 3.09 -7.79
#